data_AF-X0UIM7-F1
#
_entry.id   AF-X0UIM7-F1
#
_cell.length_a   1.000
_cell.length_b   1.000
_cell.length_c   1.000
_cell.angle_alpha   90.00
_cell.angle_beta   90.00
_cell.angle_gamma   90.00
#
_symmetry.space_group_name_H-M   'P 1'
#
loop_
_entity.id
_entity.type
_entity.pdbx_description
1 polymer ?
#
loop_
_entity_poly.entity_id
_entity_poly.type
_entity_poly.pdbx_seq_one_letter_code
_entity_poly.pdbx_strand_id
1 'polypeptide(L)'
;MDKTIEKGISEIVSVFTDPIIVFPGGWGDTLPEWLKHAITLERLAMNMRALKGELPTGTDAEACAYLNTASLTQPMDHDWTQIYLYIAGKTYTQWKKN
;
A
#
# COMPACT_ATOMS: atom_id res chain seq x y z
N MET A 1 23.84 18.78 4.90
CA MET A 1 22.70 19.41 5.61
C MET A 1 22.64 18.74 6.98
N ASP A 2 21.72 19.10 7.90
CA ASP A 2 21.54 18.30 9.12
C ASP A 2 21.03 16.90 8.73
N LYS A 3 21.70 15.83 9.18
CA LYS A 3 21.35 14.44 8.85
C LYS A 3 19.91 14.08 9.25
N THR A 4 19.40 14.72 10.30
CA THR A 4 18.02 14.52 10.77
C THR A 4 17.02 15.11 9.78
N ILE A 5 17.33 16.29 9.25
CA ILE A 5 16.52 16.97 8.24
C ILE A 5 16.56 16.19 6.92
N GLU A 6 17.73 15.71 6.49
CA GLU A 6 17.88 14.86 5.30
C GLU A 6 17.03 13.59 5.39
N LYS A 7 17.04 12.92 6.55
CA LYS A 7 16.24 11.73 6.80
C LYS A 7 14.74 12.03 6.71
N GLY A 8 14.26 13.09 7.36
CA GLY A 8 12.85 13.47 7.32
C GLY A 8 12.36 13.81 5.90
N ILE A 9 13.19 14.53 5.12
CA ILE A 9 12.88 14.80 3.71
C ILE A 9 12.81 13.49 2.92
N SER A 10 13.80 12.61 3.08
CA SER A 10 13.83 11.32 2.40
C SER A 10 12.59 10.48 2.70
N GLU A 11 12.18 10.42 3.96
CA GLU A 11 11.01 9.67 4.42
C GLU A 11 9.69 10.23 3.84
N ILE A 12 9.56 11.55 3.69
CA ILE A 12 8.38 12.17 3.07
C ILE A 12 8.39 11.95 1.55
N VAL A 13 9.53 12.13 0.89
CA VAL A 13 9.64 11.95 -0.56
C VAL A 13 9.34 10.50 -0.95
N SER A 14 9.83 9.54 -0.16
CA SER A 14 9.67 8.11 -0.43
C SER A 14 8.20 7.67 -0.49
N VAL A 15 7.32 8.30 0.31
CA VAL A 15 5.86 8.06 0.25
C VAL A 15 5.30 8.25 -1.17
N PHE A 16 5.82 9.22 -1.92
CA PHE A 16 5.34 9.58 -3.25
C PHE A 16 6.14 8.95 -4.39
N THR A 17 7.42 8.66 -4.17
CA THR A 17 8.33 8.23 -5.24
C THR A 17 8.66 6.75 -5.21
N ASP A 18 8.52 6.08 -4.06
CA ASP A 18 8.84 4.67 -3.96
C ASP A 18 7.84 3.85 -4.79
N PRO A 19 8.31 2.84 -5.52
CA PRO A 19 7.44 2.01 -6.34
C PRO A 19 6.35 1.34 -5.50
N ILE A 20 5.15 1.21 -6.08
CA ILE A 20 4.08 0.43 -5.46
C ILE A 20 4.45 -1.05 -5.53
N ILE A 21 4.35 -1.74 -4.39
CA ILE A 21 4.68 -3.16 -4.29
C ILE A 21 3.53 -3.98 -4.90
N VAL A 22 3.84 -4.76 -5.93
CA VAL A 22 2.91 -5.64 -6.64
C VAL A 22 3.51 -7.02 -6.86
N PHE A 23 2.67 -8.01 -7.11
CA PHE A 23 3.13 -9.34 -7.45
C PHE A 23 3.84 -9.33 -8.82
N PRO A 24 4.98 -10.02 -8.98
CA PRO A 24 5.69 -10.10 -10.26
C PRO A 24 4.90 -10.93 -11.27
N GLY A 25 4.06 -10.26 -12.06
CA GLY A 25 3.22 -10.88 -13.10
C GLY A 25 2.80 -9.96 -14.24
N GLY A 26 3.32 -8.72 -14.28
CA GLY A 26 3.00 -7.75 -15.34
C GLY A 26 1.69 -6.98 -15.16
N TRP A 27 1.01 -7.13 -14.01
CA TRP A 27 -0.30 -6.52 -13.75
C TRP A 27 -0.22 -5.15 -13.03
N GLY A 28 0.97 -4.64 -12.71
CA GLY A 28 1.13 -3.39 -11.95
C GLY A 28 0.42 -2.18 -12.56
N ASP A 29 0.45 -2.06 -13.89
CA ASP A 29 -0.20 -0.95 -14.61
C ASP A 29 -1.73 -1.07 -14.64
N THR A 30 -2.29 -2.24 -14.30
CA THR A 30 -3.74 -2.48 -14.27
C THR A 30 -4.39 -2.11 -12.93
N LEU A 31 -3.60 -1.69 -11.94
CA LEU A 31 -4.12 -1.26 -10.65
C LEU A 31 -5.09 -0.09 -10.82
N PRO A 32 -6.28 -0.15 -10.19
CA PRO A 32 -7.23 0.97 -10.22
C PRO A 32 -6.64 2.24 -9.63
N GLU A 33 -6.91 3.39 -10.25
CA GLU A 33 -6.31 4.67 -9.84
C GLU A 33 -6.65 5.06 -8.39
N TRP A 34 -7.90 4.81 -7.97
CA TRP A 34 -8.32 5.05 -6.59
C TRP A 34 -7.49 4.27 -5.56
N LEU A 35 -7.00 3.08 -5.92
CA LEU A 35 -6.19 2.25 -5.05
C LEU A 35 -4.75 2.78 -4.97
N LYS A 36 -4.20 3.30 -6.06
CA LYS A 36 -2.90 4.00 -6.05
C LYS A 36 -2.94 5.22 -5.13
N HIS A 37 -4.00 6.02 -5.20
CA HIS A 37 -4.20 7.15 -4.29
C HIS A 37 -4.34 6.70 -2.83
N ALA A 38 -5.09 5.64 -2.56
CA ALA A 38 -5.22 5.08 -1.21
C ALA A 38 -3.86 4.65 -0.65
N ILE A 39 -3.01 4.01 -1.46
CA ILE A 39 -1.64 3.61 -1.08
C ILE A 39 -0.81 4.83 -0.67
N THR A 40 -0.80 5.89 -1.46
CA THR A 40 -0.06 7.12 -1.13
C THR A 40 -0.52 7.70 0.22
N LEU A 41 -1.83 7.74 0.46
CA LEU A 41 -2.39 8.29 1.70
C LEU A 41 -2.10 7.41 2.91
N GLU A 42 -2.20 6.08 2.78
CA GLU A 42 -1.86 5.16 3.86
C GLU A 42 -0.35 5.17 4.18
N ARG A 43 0.52 5.24 3.16
CA ARG A 43 1.97 5.43 3.35
C ARG A 43 2.28 6.72 4.11
N LEU A 44 1.61 7.82 3.77
CA LEU A 44 1.77 9.09 4.49
C LEU A 44 1.31 8.96 5.95
N ALA A 45 0.16 8.34 6.19
CA ALA A 45 -0.36 8.12 7.54
C ALA A 45 0.60 7.26 8.38
N MET A 46 1.17 6.20 7.78
CA MET A 46 2.17 5.35 8.42
C MET A 46 3.48 6.09 8.70
N ASN A 47 3.93 6.94 7.78
CA ASN A 47 5.08 7.80 7.98
C ASN A 47 4.88 8.73 9.20
N MET A 48 3.71 9.36 9.31
CA MET A 48 3.36 10.22 10.44
C MET A 48 3.30 9.47 11.78
N ARG A 49 2.89 8.19 11.77
CA ARG A 49 2.94 7.31 12.94
C ARG A 49 4.36 6.95 13.32
N ALA A 50 5.20 6.61 12.33
CA ALA A 50 6.61 6.31 12.55
C ALA A 50 7.37 7.50 13.15
N LEU A 51 7.07 8.73 12.71
CA LEU A 51 7.63 9.96 13.30
C LEU A 51 7.24 10.16 14.77
N LYS A 52 6.12 9.58 15.22
CA LYS A 52 5.68 9.59 16.62
C LYS A 52 6.29 8.44 17.44
N GLY A 53 7.14 7.62 16.84
CA GLY A 53 7.80 6.49 17.50
C GLY A 53 7.04 5.16 17.43
N GLU A 54 5.96 5.07 16.65
CA GLU A 54 5.27 3.79 16.40
C GLU A 54 6.08 2.93 15.43
N LEU A 55 6.00 1.60 15.57
CA LEU A 55 6.66 0.67 14.65
C LEU A 55 5.98 0.73 13.26
N PRO A 56 6.70 1.05 12.17
CA PRO A 56 6.12 1.06 10.84
C PRO A 56 5.71 -0.36 10.42
N THR A 57 4.49 -0.49 9.92
CA THR A 57 3.92 -1.72 9.35
C THR A 57 3.56 -1.49 7.87
N GLY A 58 3.34 -2.58 7.13
CA GLY A 58 2.71 -2.50 5.82
C GLY A 58 1.29 -1.92 5.90
N THR A 59 0.82 -1.40 4.77
CA THR A 59 -0.51 -0.77 4.64
C THR A 59 -1.54 -1.75 4.06
N ASP A 60 -2.82 -1.58 4.41
CA ASP A 60 -3.90 -2.44 3.89
C ASP A 60 -4.06 -2.23 2.38
N ALA A 61 -3.92 -0.98 1.91
CA ALA A 61 -4.00 -0.65 0.49
C ALA A 61 -2.87 -1.30 -0.34
N GLU A 62 -1.63 -1.38 0.18
CA GLU A 62 -0.54 -2.10 -0.49
C GLU A 62 -0.75 -3.60 -0.48
N ALA A 63 -1.21 -4.16 0.64
CA ALA A 63 -1.58 -5.57 0.71
C ALA A 63 -2.69 -5.90 -0.31
N CYS A 64 -3.68 -5.01 -0.44
CA CYS A 64 -4.74 -5.12 -1.44
C CYS A 64 -4.18 -5.11 -2.88
N ALA A 65 -3.26 -4.20 -3.21
CA ALA A 65 -2.65 -4.14 -4.53
C ALA A 65 -1.81 -5.37 -4.86
N TYR A 66 -1.03 -5.85 -3.88
CA TYR A 66 -0.24 -7.06 -4.04
C TYR A 66 -1.12 -8.28 -4.29
N LEU A 67 -2.15 -8.49 -3.45
CA LEU A 67 -3.04 -9.64 -3.58
C LEU A 67 -3.92 -9.56 -4.84
N ASN A 68 -4.34 -8.36 -5.25
CA ASN A 68 -5.03 -8.15 -6.51
C ASN A 68 -4.18 -8.65 -7.69
N THR A 69 -2.94 -8.18 -7.79
CA THR A 69 -2.02 -8.56 -8.88
C THR A 69 -1.58 -10.03 -8.80
N ALA A 70 -1.46 -10.59 -7.59
CA ALA A 70 -1.21 -12.03 -7.40
C ALA A 70 -2.37 -12.87 -7.94
N SER A 71 -3.62 -12.49 -7.63
CA SER A 71 -4.84 -13.20 -8.07
C SER A 71 -5.04 -13.22 -9.59
N LEU A 72 -4.52 -12.21 -10.29
CA LEU A 72 -4.54 -12.13 -11.75
C LEU A 72 -3.43 -12.99 -12.39
N THR A 73 -2.37 -13.28 -11.63
CA THR A 73 -1.24 -14.06 -12.14
C THR A 73 -1.46 -15.56 -11.96
N GLN A 74 -2.03 -15.95 -10.82
CA GLN A 74 -2.28 -17.36 -10.51
C GLN A 74 -3.47 -17.51 -9.55
N PRO A 75 -4.12 -18.69 -9.53
CA PRO A 75 -5.13 -19.00 -8.54
C PRO A 75 -4.55 -18.90 -7.12
N MET A 76 -5.28 -18.22 -6.24
CA MET A 76 -4.99 -18.20 -4.80
C MET A 76 -5.69 -19.38 -4.13
N ASP A 77 -5.09 -19.92 -3.07
CA ASP A 77 -5.78 -20.91 -2.24
C ASP A 77 -6.93 -20.26 -1.45
N HIS A 78 -7.65 -21.09 -0.70
CA HIS A 78 -8.81 -20.66 0.07
C HIS A 78 -8.45 -19.54 1.07
N ASP A 79 -7.36 -19.69 1.82
CA ASP A 79 -7.04 -18.79 2.92
C ASP A 79 -6.58 -17.43 2.39
N TRP A 80 -5.73 -17.42 1.35
CA TRP A 80 -5.32 -16.19 0.68
C TRP A 80 -6.50 -15.49 -0.02
N THR A 81 -7.44 -16.26 -0.56
CA THR A 81 -8.68 -15.69 -1.13
C THR A 81 -9.50 -14.97 -0.06
N GLN A 82 -9.69 -15.57 1.12
CA GLN A 82 -10.43 -14.93 2.22
C GLN A 82 -9.72 -13.67 2.73
N ILE A 83 -8.40 -13.72 2.87
CA ILE A 83 -7.58 -12.56 3.26
C ILE A 83 -7.75 -11.43 2.24
N TYR A 84 -7.63 -11.74 0.94
CA TYR A 84 -7.78 -10.75 -0.11
C TYR A 84 -9.17 -10.10 -0.09
N LEU A 85 -10.24 -10.89 0.00
CA LEU A 85 -11.61 -10.37 0.03
C LEU A 85 -11.85 -9.47 1.24
N TYR A 86 -11.33 -9.85 2.41
CA TYR A 86 -11.43 -9.03 3.62
C TYR A 86 -10.71 -7.69 3.46
N ILE A 87 -9.44 -7.72 3.04
CA ILE A 87 -8.63 -6.50 2.87
C ILE A 87 -9.23 -5.62 1.77
N ALA A 88 -9.60 -6.17 0.63
CA ALA A 88 -10.19 -5.43 -0.47
C ALA A 88 -11.50 -4.74 -0.05
N GLY A 89 -12.38 -5.43 0.67
CA GLY A 89 -13.62 -4.86 1.19
C GLY A 89 -13.38 -3.73 2.20
N LYS A 90 -12.42 -3.91 3.10
CA LYS A 90 -12.00 -2.91 4.10
C LYS A 90 -11.44 -1.66 3.43
N THR A 91 -10.42 -1.81 2.57
CA THR A 91 -9.78 -0.70 1.85
C THR A 91 -10.78 0.04 0.97
N TYR A 92 -11.64 -0.68 0.24
CA TYR A 92 -12.67 -0.06 -0.60
C TYR A 92 -13.65 0.78 0.21
N THR A 93 -14.10 0.27 1.35
CA THR A 93 -15.04 0.99 2.24
C THR A 93 -14.40 2.26 2.80
N GLN A 94 -13.11 2.21 3.15
CA GLN A 94 -12.39 3.35 3.69
C GLN A 94 -12.16 4.46 2.67
N TRP A 95 -11.82 4.13 1.42
CA TRP A 95 -11.30 5.12 0.46
C TRP A 95 -12.20 5.43 -0.73
N LYS A 96 -13.10 4.54 -1.13
CA LYS A 96 -13.90 4.71 -2.36
C LYS A 96 -15.40 4.89 -2.12
N LYS A 97 -15.92 4.46 -0.96
CA LYS A 97 -17.35 4.58 -0.64
C LYS A 97 -17.74 5.94 -0.03
N ASN A 98 -16.78 6.85 0.15
CA ASN A 98 -16.98 8.20 0.72
C ASN A 98 -17.06 9.26 -0.37
#